data_AF-A0A7K3QXL0-F1
#
_entry.id   AF-A0A7K3QXL0-F1
#
_cell.length_a   1.000
_cell.length_b   1.000
_cell.length_c   1.000
_cell.angle_alpha   90.00
_cell.angle_beta   90.00
_cell.angle_gamma   90.00
#
_symmetry.space_group_name_H-M   'P 1'
#
loop_
_entity.id
_entity.type
_entity.pdbx_description
1 polymer ?
#
loop_
_entity_poly.entity_id
_entity_poly.type
_entity_poly.pdbx_seq_one_letter_code
_entity_poly.pdbx_strand_id
1 'polypeptide(L)'
;MHPMVKPALRRGWRDLGTVQFGMTPAHAITLGPVDLATGSFLELLDGTRDVGLLREEARRMDLPDGHADRLVRRLGRAGLLDDTRDCSPAATALRERGEALERLRPDLASLSLTTAEPGGALTRLAARRALRMRVLGAGRVGSVLAALLSGAGVGEVDVRDVGRVQPWDVAPGGLPAEAV
;
A
#
# COMPACT_ATOMS: atom_id res chain seq x y z
N MET A 1 -4.52 6.64 -15.77
CA MET A 1 -4.81 5.78 -14.60
C MET A 1 -5.12 4.35 -15.01
N HIS A 2 -4.54 3.39 -14.30
CA HIS A 2 -4.88 1.96 -14.37
C HIS A 2 -5.48 1.55 -13.02
N PRO A 3 -6.80 1.67 -12.84
CA PRO A 3 -7.41 1.55 -11.53
C PRO A 3 -7.43 0.11 -11.03
N MET A 4 -7.03 -0.05 -9.77
CA MET A 4 -7.08 -1.32 -9.04
C MET A 4 -7.83 -1.11 -7.73
N VAL A 5 -8.73 -2.02 -7.33
CA VAL A 5 -9.22 -2.01 -5.95
C VAL A 5 -8.05 -2.31 -5.02
N LYS A 6 -7.87 -1.50 -3.97
CA LYS A 6 -6.75 -1.66 -3.03
C LYS A 6 -6.65 -3.10 -2.52
N PRO A 7 -5.53 -3.82 -2.78
CA PRO A 7 -5.39 -5.22 -2.40
C PRO A 7 -5.52 -5.49 -0.89
N ALA A 8 -5.20 -4.47 -0.07
CA ALA A 8 -5.34 -4.54 1.38
C ALA A 8 -6.81 -4.59 1.85
N LEU A 9 -7.76 -4.17 1.02
CA LEU A 9 -9.19 -4.20 1.32
C LEU A 9 -9.80 -5.50 0.77
N ARG A 10 -10.12 -6.42 1.68
CA ARG A 10 -10.91 -7.61 1.31
C ARG A 10 -12.28 -7.18 0.81
N ARG A 11 -12.72 -7.78 -0.30
CA ARG A 11 -14.03 -7.53 -0.91
C ARG A 11 -14.95 -8.71 -0.64
N GLY A 12 -16.22 -8.44 -0.34
CA GLY A 12 -17.24 -9.46 -0.19
C GLY A 12 -18.64 -8.90 -0.41
N TRP A 13 -19.59 -9.78 -0.77
CA TRP A 13 -21.00 -9.42 -0.78
C TRP A 13 -21.54 -9.41 0.64
N ARG A 14 -22.19 -8.32 1.02
CA ARG A 14 -22.89 -8.22 2.32
C ARG A 14 -24.32 -8.74 2.21
N ASP A 15 -24.95 -8.47 1.08
CA ASP A 15 -26.28 -8.92 0.69
C ASP A 15 -26.36 -8.95 -0.86
N LEU A 16 -27.55 -9.19 -1.42
CA LEU A 16 -27.77 -9.33 -2.86
C LEU A 16 -27.50 -8.05 -3.68
N GLY A 17 -27.39 -6.88 -3.05
CA GLY A 17 -27.22 -5.60 -3.74
C GLY A 17 -26.10 -4.73 -3.17
N THR A 18 -25.32 -5.22 -2.21
CA THR A 18 -24.33 -4.42 -1.50
C THR A 18 -22.99 -5.15 -1.43
N VAL A 19 -21.95 -4.50 -1.95
CA VAL A 19 -20.56 -4.95 -1.85
C VAL A 19 -19.89 -4.23 -0.68
N GLN A 20 -19.19 -4.97 0.16
CA GLN A 20 -18.36 -4.43 1.23
C GLN A 20 -16.88 -4.53 0.85
N PHE A 21 -16.16 -3.46 1.13
CA PHE A 21 -14.70 -3.37 1.05
C PHE A 21 -14.15 -3.18 2.45
N GLY A 22 -13.20 -4.01 2.87
CA GLY A 22 -12.63 -4.02 4.22
C GLY A 22 -13.44 -4.86 5.21
N MET A 23 -12.74 -5.42 6.20
CA MET A 23 -13.32 -6.24 7.28
C MET A 23 -13.36 -5.54 8.63
N THR A 24 -12.54 -4.50 8.83
CA THR A 24 -12.47 -3.76 10.09
C THR A 24 -13.36 -2.52 10.03
N PRO A 25 -14.15 -2.20 11.07
CA PRO A 25 -15.10 -1.07 11.02
C PRO A 25 -14.47 0.26 10.65
N ALA A 26 -13.22 0.51 11.06
CA ALA A 26 -12.49 1.74 10.77
C ALA A 26 -12.16 1.94 9.27
N HIS A 27 -12.13 0.88 8.47
CA HIS A 27 -11.77 0.92 7.04
C HIS A 27 -12.82 0.25 6.15
N ALA A 28 -13.96 -0.16 6.71
CA ALA A 28 -15.01 -0.84 5.98
C ALA A 28 -15.91 0.17 5.27
N ILE A 29 -16.04 0.03 3.95
CA ILE A 29 -16.92 0.86 3.11
C ILE A 29 -17.89 -0.05 2.38
N THR A 30 -19.17 0.29 2.40
CA THR A 30 -20.21 -0.39 1.64
C THR A 30 -20.56 0.40 0.39
N LEU A 31 -20.75 -0.33 -0.71
CA LEU A 31 -21.19 0.16 -1.99
C LEU A 31 -22.51 -0.51 -2.34
N GLY A 32 -23.57 0.28 -2.43
CA GLY A 32 -24.89 -0.15 -2.87
C GLY A 32 -25.65 1.01 -3.55
N PRO A 33 -26.69 0.70 -4.32
CA PRO A 33 -27.01 -0.62 -4.86
C PRO A 33 -26.02 -1.05 -5.96
N VAL A 34 -25.71 -2.34 -6.04
CA VAL A 34 -24.81 -2.97 -7.02
C VAL A 34 -25.54 -4.18 -7.62
N ASP A 35 -25.84 -4.11 -8.92
CA ASP A 35 -26.37 -5.24 -9.68
C ASP A 35 -25.25 -6.20 -10.12
N LEU A 36 -25.62 -7.34 -10.71
CA LEU A 36 -24.65 -8.34 -11.17
C LEU A 36 -23.68 -7.76 -12.21
N ALA A 37 -24.15 -6.95 -13.15
CA ALA A 37 -23.30 -6.34 -14.18
C ALA A 37 -22.26 -5.40 -13.57
N THR A 38 -22.66 -4.54 -12.63
CA THR A 38 -21.72 -3.68 -11.88
C THR A 38 -20.78 -4.52 -11.02
N GLY A 39 -21.27 -5.59 -10.40
CA GLY A 39 -20.47 -6.54 -9.62
C GLY A 39 -19.35 -7.17 -10.46
N SER A 40 -19.66 -7.67 -11.65
CA SER A 40 -18.67 -8.19 -12.60
C SER A 40 -17.72 -7.10 -13.10
N PHE A 41 -18.20 -5.87 -13.32
CA PHE A 41 -17.34 -4.75 -13.71
C PHE A 41 -16.30 -4.41 -12.64
N LEU A 42 -16.67 -4.50 -11.36
CA LEU A 42 -15.72 -4.30 -10.25
C LEU A 42 -14.55 -5.30 -10.27
N GLU A 43 -14.70 -6.46 -10.91
CA GLU A 43 -13.61 -7.45 -11.06
C GLU A 43 -12.58 -7.03 -12.10
N LEU A 44 -12.97 -6.16 -13.04
CA LEU A 44 -12.07 -5.60 -14.06
C LEU A 44 -11.14 -4.51 -13.49
N LEU A 45 -11.42 -4.02 -12.28
CA LEU A 45 -10.58 -3.06 -11.55
C LEU A 45 -9.42 -3.77 -10.85
N ASP A 46 -8.61 -4.46 -11.65
CA ASP A 46 -7.44 -5.25 -11.25
C ASP A 46 -6.10 -4.53 -11.54
N GLY A 47 -6.16 -3.32 -12.12
CA GLY A 47 -5.00 -2.53 -12.49
C GLY A 47 -4.32 -2.96 -13.79
N THR A 48 -4.87 -3.92 -14.54
CA THR A 48 -4.33 -4.32 -15.85
C THR A 48 -4.83 -3.43 -16.99
N ARG A 49 -5.99 -2.81 -16.81
CA ARG A 49 -6.68 -1.99 -17.83
C ARG A 49 -6.62 -0.52 -17.47
N ASP A 50 -6.47 0.34 -18.47
CA ASP A 50 -6.67 1.78 -18.29
C ASP A 50 -8.17 2.13 -18.29
N VAL A 51 -8.48 3.39 -17.96
CA VAL A 51 -9.86 3.90 -17.93
C VAL A 51 -10.53 3.84 -19.30
N GLY A 52 -9.78 3.98 -20.40
CA GLY A 52 -10.32 3.90 -21.77
C GLY A 52 -10.84 2.51 -22.08
N LEU A 53 -10.03 1.49 -21.82
CA LEU A 53 -10.39 0.08 -21.99
C LEU A 53 -11.54 -0.32 -21.05
N LEU A 54 -11.58 0.20 -19.81
CA LEU A 54 -12.70 -0.03 -18.91
C LEU A 54 -14.02 0.55 -19.44
N ARG A 55 -14.01 1.69 -20.15
CA ARG A 55 -15.22 2.21 -20.80
C ARG A 55 -15.68 1.34 -21.97
N GLU A 56 -14.76 0.69 -22.66
CA GLU A 56 -15.09 -0.28 -23.72
C GLU A 56 -15.73 -1.54 -23.13
N GLU A 57 -15.14 -2.09 -22.06
CA GLU A 57 -15.71 -3.25 -21.37
C GLU A 57 -17.08 -2.94 -20.75
N ALA A 58 -17.26 -1.77 -20.16
CA ALA A 58 -18.57 -1.35 -19.64
C ALA A 58 -19.64 -1.32 -20.73
N ARG A 59 -19.31 -0.85 -21.94
CA ARG A 59 -20.21 -0.88 -23.10
C ARG A 59 -20.52 -2.30 -23.56
N ARG A 60 -19.53 -3.20 -23.56
CA ARG A 60 -19.75 -4.63 -23.88
C ARG A 60 -20.62 -5.36 -22.87
N MET A 61 -20.66 -4.87 -21.63
CA MET A 61 -21.49 -5.37 -20.54
C MET A 61 -22.87 -4.70 -20.46
N ASP A 62 -23.24 -3.90 -21.47
CA ASP A 62 -24.49 -3.13 -21.53
C ASP A 62 -24.72 -2.22 -20.31
N LEU A 63 -23.65 -1.72 -19.69
CA LEU A 63 -23.75 -0.75 -18.59
C LEU A 63 -24.17 0.62 -19.15
N PRO A 64 -24.95 1.41 -18.38
CA PRO A 64 -25.36 2.74 -18.82
C PRO A 64 -24.18 3.65 -19.15
N ASP A 65 -24.38 4.56 -20.11
CA ASP A 65 -23.33 5.50 -20.50
C ASP A 65 -22.79 6.31 -19.31
N GLY A 66 -21.46 6.42 -19.25
CA GLY A 66 -20.73 7.06 -18.16
C GLY A 66 -20.80 6.34 -16.81
N HIS A 67 -21.39 5.14 -16.73
CA HIS A 67 -21.45 4.37 -15.48
C HIS A 67 -20.06 4.00 -14.97
N ALA A 68 -19.17 3.54 -15.87
CA ALA A 68 -17.78 3.26 -15.55
C ALA A 68 -17.06 4.46 -14.93
N ASP A 69 -17.15 5.64 -15.55
CA ASP A 69 -16.51 6.86 -15.05
C ASP A 69 -17.10 7.30 -13.70
N ARG A 70 -18.43 7.24 -13.55
CA ARG A 70 -19.09 7.57 -12.29
C ARG A 70 -18.65 6.63 -11.17
N LEU A 71 -18.56 5.33 -11.44
CA LEU A 71 -18.16 4.32 -10.48
C LEU A 71 -16.69 4.47 -10.10
N VAL A 72 -15.79 4.57 -11.07
CA VAL A 72 -14.36 4.80 -10.85
C VAL A 72 -14.14 6.07 -10.01
N ARG A 73 -14.81 7.17 -10.35
CA ARG A 73 -14.75 8.41 -9.58
C ARG A 73 -15.29 8.24 -8.16
N ARG A 74 -16.41 7.52 -7.97
CA ARG A 74 -17.02 7.25 -6.65
C ARG A 74 -16.07 6.44 -5.78
N LEU A 75 -15.48 5.37 -6.33
CA LEU A 75 -14.52 4.51 -5.64
C LEU A 75 -13.22 5.27 -5.31
N GLY A 76 -12.72 6.07 -6.25
CA GLY A 76 -11.54 6.92 -6.03
C GLY A 76 -11.76 7.94 -4.90
N ARG A 77 -12.92 8.61 -4.88
CA ARG A 77 -13.30 9.52 -3.77
C ARG A 77 -13.46 8.82 -2.43
N ALA A 78 -13.90 7.56 -2.45
CA ALA A 78 -13.98 6.72 -1.26
C ALA A 78 -12.62 6.16 -0.82
N GLY A 79 -11.54 6.45 -1.56
CA GLY A 79 -10.21 5.92 -1.25
C GLY A 79 -10.12 4.40 -1.42
N LEU A 80 -10.93 3.80 -2.30
CA LEU A 80 -10.95 2.35 -2.55
C LEU A 80 -10.04 1.92 -3.71
N LEU A 81 -9.58 2.88 -4.52
CA LEU A 81 -8.75 2.62 -5.68
C LEU A 81 -7.28 2.94 -5.41
N ASP A 82 -6.43 2.17 -6.06
CA ASP A 82 -5.02 2.42 -6.29
C ASP A 82 -4.76 2.56 -7.79
N ASP A 83 -3.60 3.11 -8.16
CA ASP A 83 -3.16 3.21 -9.56
C ASP A 83 -1.85 2.44 -9.76
N THR A 84 -1.90 1.45 -10.65
CA THR A 84 -0.74 0.60 -10.93
C THR A 84 0.26 1.26 -11.87
N ARG A 85 0.00 2.45 -12.43
CA ARG A 85 0.92 3.11 -13.39
C ARG A 85 1.12 4.60 -13.15
N ASP A 86 0.11 5.34 -12.69
CA ASP A 86 0.25 6.77 -12.43
C ASP A 86 0.87 7.02 -11.05
N CYS A 87 2.17 7.26 -11.02
CA CYS A 87 2.90 7.52 -9.79
C CYS A 87 4.10 8.45 -10.07
N SER A 88 4.63 9.05 -9.01
CA SER A 88 5.77 9.98 -9.14
C SER A 88 7.00 9.27 -9.74
N PRO A 89 7.96 10.00 -10.37
CA PRO A 89 9.18 9.38 -10.91
C PRO A 89 9.95 8.53 -9.88
N ALA A 90 9.96 8.96 -8.61
CA ALA A 90 10.57 8.20 -7.52
C ALA A 90 9.81 6.90 -7.20
N ALA A 91 8.48 6.92 -7.30
CA ALA A 91 7.64 5.74 -7.15
C ALA A 91 7.82 4.75 -8.31
N THR A 92 7.94 5.24 -9.54
CA THR A 92 8.28 4.43 -10.72
C THR A 92 9.64 3.74 -10.52
N ALA A 93 10.67 4.49 -10.13
CA ALA A 93 12.00 3.95 -9.86
C ALA A 93 12.02 2.94 -8.70
N LEU A 94 11.12 3.06 -7.72
CA LEU A 94 10.96 2.06 -6.65
C LEU A 94 10.31 0.78 -7.18
N ARG A 95 9.34 0.89 -8.09
CA ARG A 95 8.66 -0.27 -8.69
C ARG A 95 9.60 -1.12 -9.55
N GLU A 96 10.54 -0.49 -10.23
CA GLU A 96 11.61 -1.18 -10.99
C GLU A 96 12.52 -2.02 -10.07
N ARG A 97 12.57 -1.71 -8.77
CA ARG A 97 13.35 -2.46 -7.76
C ARG A 97 12.49 -3.56 -7.12
N GLY A 98 12.05 -4.51 -7.94
CA GLY A 98 11.08 -5.55 -7.58
C GLY A 98 11.31 -6.20 -6.21
N GLU A 99 12.51 -6.70 -5.92
CA GLU A 99 12.81 -7.36 -4.63
C GLU A 99 12.73 -6.41 -3.42
N ALA A 100 13.12 -5.15 -3.58
CA ALA A 100 13.06 -4.17 -2.49
C ALA A 100 11.61 -3.78 -2.20
N LEU A 101 10.80 -3.58 -3.24
CA LEU A 101 9.37 -3.32 -3.10
C LEU A 101 8.65 -4.54 -2.52
N GLU A 102 9.07 -5.74 -2.89
CA GLU A 102 8.47 -6.99 -2.42
C GLU A 102 8.58 -7.16 -0.90
N ARG A 103 9.77 -6.91 -0.35
CA ARG A 103 9.95 -6.92 1.11
C ARG A 103 9.10 -5.88 1.85
N LEU A 104 8.77 -4.78 1.17
CA LEU A 104 7.97 -3.67 1.69
C LEU A 104 6.48 -3.81 1.33
N ARG A 105 6.05 -4.95 0.77
CA ARG A 105 4.65 -5.19 0.40
C ARG A 105 3.68 -5.03 1.59
N PRO A 106 3.98 -5.51 2.82
CA PRO A 106 3.13 -5.27 3.98
C PRO A 106 3.02 -3.78 4.36
N ASP A 107 4.14 -3.05 4.33
CA ASP A 107 4.16 -1.59 4.55
C ASP A 107 3.32 -0.85 3.50
N LEU A 108 3.47 -1.21 2.22
CA LEU A 108 2.71 -0.61 1.13
C LEU A 108 1.21 -0.86 1.31
N ALA A 109 0.82 -2.07 1.70
CA ALA A 109 -0.56 -2.42 2.01
C ALA A 109 -1.11 -1.55 3.16
N SER A 110 -0.35 -1.39 4.25
CA SER A 110 -0.73 -0.53 5.38
C SER A 110 -0.85 0.94 4.98
N LEU A 111 0.12 1.47 4.22
CA LEU A 111 0.07 2.83 3.68
C LEU A 111 -1.16 3.04 2.81
N SER A 112 -1.51 2.06 1.97
CA SER A 112 -2.70 2.13 1.09
C SER A 112 -4.01 2.34 1.86
N LEU A 113 -4.12 1.84 3.09
CA LEU A 113 -5.30 2.03 3.93
C LEU A 113 -5.42 3.45 4.50
N THR A 114 -4.31 4.18 4.59
CA THR A 114 -4.24 5.53 5.18
C THR A 114 -3.97 6.63 4.14
N THR A 115 -3.79 6.27 2.86
CA THR A 115 -3.70 7.19 1.72
C THR A 115 -4.95 7.08 0.87
N ALA A 116 -5.75 8.13 0.74
CA ALA A 116 -6.95 8.08 -0.09
C ALA A 116 -6.61 8.12 -1.59
N GLU A 117 -5.56 8.83 -1.97
CA GLU A 117 -5.18 9.08 -3.36
C GLU A 117 -4.64 7.81 -4.05
N PRO A 118 -5.11 7.49 -5.26
CA PRO A 118 -4.51 6.43 -6.09
C PRO A 118 -3.02 6.69 -6.32
N GLY A 119 -2.17 5.68 -6.15
CA GLY A 119 -0.71 5.81 -6.25
C GLY A 119 -0.05 6.55 -5.07
N GLY A 120 -0.83 7.04 -4.10
CA GLY A 120 -0.34 7.80 -2.96
C GLY A 120 0.54 6.97 -2.02
N ALA A 121 0.20 5.70 -1.80
CA ALA A 121 0.96 4.79 -0.94
C ALA A 121 2.38 4.58 -1.45
N LEU A 122 2.52 4.25 -2.75
CA LEU A 122 3.83 4.08 -3.38
C LEU A 122 4.62 5.39 -3.42
N THR A 123 3.94 6.52 -3.66
CA THR A 123 4.57 7.85 -3.58
C THR A 123 5.12 8.15 -2.18
N ARG A 124 4.37 7.87 -1.11
CA ARG A 124 4.86 8.03 0.27
C ARG A 124 6.01 7.08 0.60
N LEU A 125 5.94 5.84 0.11
CA LEU A 125 7.02 4.87 0.29
C LEU A 125 8.31 5.30 -0.40
N ALA A 126 8.20 5.85 -1.62
CA ALA A 126 9.32 6.44 -2.34
C ALA A 126 9.87 7.68 -1.63
N ALA A 127 9.01 8.53 -1.06
CA ALA A 127 9.42 9.67 -0.26
C ALA A 127 10.19 9.21 1.01
N ARG A 128 9.71 8.17 1.71
CA ARG A 128 10.43 7.56 2.85
C ARG A 128 11.83 7.10 2.46
N ARG A 129 11.97 6.54 1.25
CA ARG A 129 13.26 6.14 0.68
C ARG A 129 14.18 7.32 0.32
N ALA A 130 13.64 8.51 0.08
CA ALA A 130 14.45 9.70 -0.16
C ALA A 130 14.99 10.33 1.14
N LEU A 131 14.50 9.90 2.31
CA LEU A 131 14.93 10.42 3.60
C LEU A 131 16.29 9.87 4.01
N ARG A 132 17.01 10.70 4.74
CA ARG A 132 18.23 10.36 5.46
C ARG A 132 18.00 10.60 6.94
N MET A 133 18.32 9.61 7.76
CA MET A 133 18.12 9.67 9.21
C MET A 133 19.44 9.40 9.91
N ARG A 134 19.72 10.16 10.97
CA ARG A 134 20.88 9.93 11.83
C ARG A 134 20.42 9.40 13.18
N VAL A 135 21.01 8.28 13.60
CA VAL A 135 20.81 7.70 14.93
C VAL A 135 22.05 8.01 15.77
N LEU A 136 21.87 8.75 16.85
CA LEU A 136 22.92 9.08 17.81
C LEU A 136 22.86 8.08 18.98
N GLY A 137 23.90 7.25 19.11
CA GLY A 137 23.96 6.11 20.00
C GLY A 137 23.49 4.82 19.31
N ALA A 138 24.32 3.79 19.35
CA ALA A 138 24.14 2.45 18.78
C ALA A 138 24.06 1.35 19.86
N GLY A 139 23.77 1.73 21.11
CA GLY A 139 23.49 0.76 22.17
C GLY A 139 22.16 0.02 21.97
N ARG A 140 21.64 -0.60 23.04
CA ARG A 140 20.44 -1.49 23.03
C ARG A 140 19.23 -1.01 22.22
N VAL A 141 18.96 0.30 22.19
CA VAL A 141 17.81 0.89 21.48
C VAL A 141 18.21 1.38 20.10
N GLY A 142 19.35 2.07 20.00
CA GLY A 142 19.78 2.73 18.76
C GLY A 142 20.07 1.75 17.64
N SER A 143 20.66 0.60 17.95
CA SER A 143 20.89 -0.47 16.96
C SER A 143 19.59 -1.04 16.41
N VAL A 144 18.60 -1.31 17.28
CA VAL A 144 17.28 -1.81 16.89
C VAL A 144 16.54 -0.76 16.07
N LEU A 145 16.56 0.52 16.47
CA LEU A 145 15.95 1.60 15.69
C LEU A 145 16.60 1.75 14.32
N ALA A 146 17.93 1.74 14.24
CA ALA A 146 18.63 1.82 12.96
C ALA A 146 18.26 0.65 12.03
N ALA A 147 18.19 -0.56 12.58
CA ALA A 147 17.76 -1.75 11.86
C ALA A 147 16.30 -1.64 11.39
N LEU A 148 15.38 -1.18 12.25
CA LEU A 148 13.97 -0.98 11.91
C LEU A 148 13.79 0.09 10.84
N LEU A 149 14.47 1.23 10.93
CA LEU A 149 14.42 2.29 9.92
C LEU A 149 14.94 1.80 8.56
N SER A 150 16.03 1.04 8.58
CA SER A 150 16.60 0.41 7.37
C SER A 150 15.65 -0.64 6.78
N GLY A 151 15.06 -1.48 7.63
CA GLY A 151 14.08 -2.50 7.25
C GLY A 151 12.78 -1.90 6.71
N ALA A 152 12.33 -0.78 7.27
CA ALA A 152 11.22 0.02 6.77
C ALA A 152 11.56 0.73 5.45
N GLY A 153 12.80 0.68 4.96
CA GLY A 153 13.15 1.25 3.65
C GLY A 153 13.39 2.76 3.66
N VAL A 154 13.83 3.32 4.79
CA VAL A 154 14.51 4.63 4.80
C VAL A 154 15.76 4.54 3.92
N GLY A 155 16.06 5.58 3.14
CA GLY A 155 17.12 5.55 2.13
C GLY A 155 18.52 5.45 2.70
N GLU A 156 18.78 6.24 3.73
CA GLU A 156 20.07 6.32 4.40
C GLU A 156 19.86 6.39 5.91
N VAL A 157 20.54 5.52 6.66
CA VAL A 157 20.55 5.53 8.12
C VAL A 157 22.00 5.63 8.57
N ASP A 158 22.42 6.81 9.03
CA ASP A 158 23.75 7.07 9.57
C ASP A 158 23.74 6.86 11.08
N VAL A 159 24.54 5.92 11.59
CA VAL A 159 24.60 5.61 13.02
C VAL A 159 25.91 6.14 13.60
N ARG A 160 25.82 6.96 14.65
CA ARG A 160 26.98 7.55 15.32
C ARG A 160 27.04 7.09 16.76
N ASP A 161 28.09 6.36 17.12
CA ASP A 161 28.40 5.97 18.49
C ASP A 161 29.91 6.03 18.70
N VAL A 162 30.33 6.20 19.95
CA VAL A 162 31.72 6.20 20.41
C VAL A 162 32.04 4.97 21.27
N GLY A 163 31.02 4.24 21.72
CA GLY A 163 31.17 3.06 22.56
C GLY A 163 31.68 1.82 21.81
N ARG A 164 32.23 0.86 22.55
CA ARG A 164 32.58 -0.48 22.05
C ARG A 164 31.51 -1.47 22.50
N VAL A 165 31.06 -2.33 21.59
CA VAL A 165 30.13 -3.43 21.90
C VAL A 165 30.67 -4.28 23.05
N GLN A 166 29.83 -4.53 24.04
CA GLN A 166 30.12 -5.36 25.21
C GLN A 166 29.30 -6.67 25.16
N PRO A 167 29.67 -7.69 25.96
CA PRO A 167 28.95 -8.96 25.99
C PRO A 167 27.47 -8.88 26.39
N TRP A 168 27.01 -7.80 27.02
CA TRP A 168 25.59 -7.57 27.32
C TRP A 168 24.82 -6.83 26.21
N ASP A 169 25.49 -6.47 25.11
CA ASP A 169 24.90 -5.78 23.97
C ASP A 169 24.47 -6.72 22.83
N VAL A 170 24.86 -8.01 22.85
CA VAL A 170 24.67 -8.99 21.74
C VAL A 170 23.24 -9.45 21.52
N ALA A 171 22.29 -8.89 22.25
CA ALA A 171 20.93 -9.35 22.20
C ALA A 171 19.98 -8.27 21.67
N PRO A 172 19.00 -8.63 20.83
CA PRO A 172 17.95 -7.69 20.47
C PRO A 172 17.18 -7.34 21.75
N GLY A 173 17.37 -6.13 22.26
CA GLY A 173 16.74 -5.71 23.52
C GLY A 173 17.26 -6.38 24.80
N GLY A 174 18.34 -7.19 24.78
CA GLY A 174 19.00 -7.69 26.00
C GLY A 174 18.80 -9.16 26.42
N LEU A 175 18.42 -10.10 25.55
CA LEU A 175 18.42 -11.55 25.85
C LEU A 175 19.78 -12.26 25.64
N PRO A 176 20.42 -12.80 26.70
CA PRO A 176 21.80 -13.26 26.67
C PRO A 176 21.98 -14.55 25.85
N ALA A 177 23.24 -14.94 25.59
CA ALA A 177 23.60 -16.05 24.71
C ALA A 177 22.98 -17.40 25.13
N GLU A 178 22.63 -17.56 26.41
CA GLU A 178 22.04 -18.78 26.97
C GLU A 178 20.54 -18.94 26.64
N ALA A 179 19.93 -17.96 25.95
CA ALA A 179 18.51 -17.95 25.61
C ALA A 179 18.21 -18.33 24.13
N VAL A 180 19.19 -18.87 23.39
CA VAL A 180 19.08 -19.36 22.01
C VAL A 180 19.33 -20.86 21.93
#